data_AF-A0A8D8YPH7-F1
#
_entry.id   AF-A0A8D8YPH7-F1
#
_cell.length_a   1.000
_cell.length_b   1.000
_cell.length_c   1.000
_cell.angle_alpha   90.00
_cell.angle_beta   90.00
_cell.angle_gamma   90.00
#
_symmetry.space_group_name_H-M   'P 1'
#
loop_
_entity.id
_entity.type
_entity.pdbx_description
1 polymer ?
#
loop_
_entity_poly.entity_id
_entity_poly.type
_entity_poly.pdbx_seq_one_letter_code
_entity_poly.pdbx_strand_id
1 'polypeptide(L)'
;DNETGVSIIRVRPKHFDRGEIIIQYRCPITPDDTAGELHTRLGEIGAQLVVECTENLPHCVFNAKNQTNEGATYARKIDANHSLIDWNNMSSVQVYNLHR
;
A
#
# COMPACT_ATOMS: atom_id res chain seq x y z
N ASP A 1 8.78 5.94 -2.35
CA ASP A 1 7.84 6.79 -1.59
C ASP A 1 8.35 7.01 -0.18
N ASN A 2 7.95 8.10 0.46
CA ASN A 2 8.30 8.40 1.86
C ASN A 2 7.21 7.95 2.85
N GLU A 3 6.05 7.55 2.35
CA GLU A 3 4.93 7.01 3.13
C GLU A 3 4.15 5.97 2.32
N THR A 4 3.46 5.09 3.03
CA THR A 4 2.47 4.15 2.50
C THR A 4 1.38 3.95 3.55
N GLY A 5 0.56 2.91 3.45
CA GLY A 5 -0.45 2.64 4.46
C GLY A 5 -1.34 1.45 4.15
N VAL A 6 -2.43 1.36 4.91
CA VAL A 6 -3.48 0.37 4.72
C VAL A 6 -4.80 1.07 4.47
N SER A 7 -5.56 0.59 3.49
CA SER A 7 -6.92 1.04 3.19
C SER A 7 -7.88 -0.14 3.34
N ILE A 8 -8.95 0.03 4.11
CA ILE A 8 -10.09 -0.88 4.06
C ILE A 8 -11.01 -0.40 2.95
N ILE A 9 -11.27 -1.26 1.97
CA ILE A 9 -12.04 -0.90 0.78
C ILE A 9 -13.28 -1.78 0.63
N ARG A 10 -14.32 -1.23 0.01
CA ARG A 10 -15.47 -2.04 -0.42
C ARG A 10 -15.13 -2.86 -1.65
N VAL A 11 -15.17 -4.18 -1.54
CA VAL A 11 -14.97 -5.06 -2.70
C VAL A 11 -16.10 -4.84 -3.72
N ARG A 12 -15.75 -4.55 -4.97
CA ARG A 12 -16.69 -4.42 -6.09
C ARG A 12 -16.53 -5.60 -7.05
N PRO A 13 -17.61 -6.31 -7.42
CA PRO A 13 -17.53 -7.42 -8.37
C PRO A 13 -16.90 -6.97 -9.69
N LYS A 14 -15.99 -7.77 -10.25
CA LYS A 14 -15.29 -7.51 -11.53
C LYS A 14 -14.36 -6.28 -11.53
N HIS A 15 -14.11 -5.63 -10.40
CA HIS A 15 -13.23 -4.48 -10.29
C HIS A 15 -12.17 -4.74 -9.21
N PHE A 16 -10.91 -4.81 -9.62
CA PHE A 16 -9.78 -5.00 -8.70
C PHE A 16 -9.38 -3.66 -8.08
N ASP A 17 -9.30 -3.59 -6.75
CA ASP A 17 -8.87 -2.44 -5.94
C ASP A 17 -9.54 -1.08 -6.21
N ARG A 18 -10.72 -1.05 -6.85
CA ARG A 18 -11.48 0.18 -7.18
C ARG A 18 -12.69 0.41 -6.26
N GLY A 19 -12.66 -0.18 -5.07
CA GLY A 19 -13.68 0.01 -4.04
C GLY A 19 -13.71 1.42 -3.48
N GLU A 20 -14.82 1.83 -2.87
CA GLU A 20 -14.80 3.00 -1.99
C GLU A 20 -13.83 2.73 -0.83
N ILE A 21 -13.02 3.73 -0.48
CA ILE A 21 -12.19 3.70 0.72
C ILE A 21 -13.11 3.95 1.91
N ILE A 22 -13.19 2.99 2.82
CA ILE A 22 -14.01 3.04 4.03
C ILE A 22 -13.24 3.74 5.14
N ILE A 23 -12.00 3.28 5.38
CA ILE A 23 -11.05 3.89 6.31
C ILE A 23 -9.63 3.68 5.78
N GLN A 24 -8.72 4.60 6.07
CA GLN A 24 -7.33 4.54 5.64
C GLN A 24 -6.41 5.03 6.75
N TYR A 25 -5.27 4.36 6.90
CA TYR A 25 -4.19 4.79 7.79
C TYR A 25 -2.89 4.93 6.98
N ARG A 26 -2.08 5.95 7.28
CA ARG A 26 -0.78 6.20 6.65
C ARG A 26 0.35 5.99 7.64
N CYS A 27 1.46 5.41 7.19
CA CYS A 27 2.68 5.28 7.96
C CYS A 27 3.90 5.69 7.10
N PRO A 28 4.97 6.21 7.73
CA PRO A 28 6.19 6.54 7.01
C PRO A 28 6.86 5.29 6.44
N ILE A 29 7.65 5.48 5.38
CA ILE A 29 8.69 4.54 4.92
C ILE A 29 10.02 5.19 5.29
N THR A 30 10.76 4.60 6.22
CA THR A 30 12.06 5.12 6.66
C THR A 30 13.11 4.93 5.56
N PRO A 31 14.32 5.51 5.66
CA PRO A 31 15.40 5.25 4.70
C PRO A 31 15.97 3.83 4.70
N ASP A 32 15.62 2.99 5.68
CA ASP A 32 16.21 1.66 5.84
C ASP A 32 15.18 0.52 5.95
N ASP A 33 13.87 0.83 6.02
CA ASP A 33 12.81 -0.20 6.03
C ASP A 33 12.97 -1.17 4.85
N THR A 34 12.98 -2.46 5.13
CA THR A 34 12.86 -3.50 4.11
C THR A 34 11.40 -3.82 3.79
N ALA A 35 11.14 -4.46 2.65
CA ALA A 35 9.83 -4.98 2.28
C ALA A 35 9.27 -5.92 3.36
N GLY A 36 10.12 -6.71 4.02
CA GLY A 36 9.73 -7.63 5.10
C GLY A 36 9.30 -6.91 6.39
N GLU A 37 10.05 -5.88 6.79
CA GLU A 37 9.70 -5.06 7.95
C GLU A 37 8.43 -4.25 7.70
N LEU A 38 8.35 -3.62 6.53
CA LEU A 38 7.17 -2.87 6.13
C LEU A 38 5.94 -3.77 6.02
N HIS A 39 6.08 -4.98 5.48
CA HIS A 39 5.01 -5.98 5.43
C HIS A 39 4.51 -6.33 6.84
N THR A 40 5.41 -6.62 7.77
CA THR A 40 5.05 -6.93 9.16
C THR A 40 4.28 -5.78 9.81
N ARG A 41 4.82 -4.55 9.69
CA ARG A 41 4.19 -3.34 10.25
C ARG A 41 2.81 -3.08 9.63
N LEU A 42 2.68 -3.18 8.31
CA LEU A 42 1.39 -3.00 7.62
C LEU A 42 0.39 -4.10 7.99
N GLY A 43 0.85 -5.33 8.24
CA GLY A 43 0.01 -6.42 8.72
C GLY A 43 -0.62 -6.11 10.09
N GLU A 44 0.18 -5.61 11.04
CA GLU A 44 -0.30 -5.21 12.36
C GLU A 44 -1.28 -4.04 12.29
N ILE A 45 -0.94 -2.99 11.53
CA ILE A 45 -1.82 -1.84 11.29
C ILE A 45 -3.14 -2.29 10.66
N GLY A 46 -3.07 -3.15 9.64
CA GLY A 46 -4.24 -3.64 8.93
C GLY A 46 -5.17 -4.46 9.81
N ALA A 47 -4.61 -5.33 10.66
CA ALA A 47 -5.39 -6.11 11.62
C ALA A 47 -6.18 -5.20 12.58
N GLN A 48 -5.52 -4.18 13.14
CA GLN A 48 -6.17 -3.21 14.03
C GLN A 48 -7.25 -2.42 13.29
N LEU A 49 -6.95 -1.94 12.08
CA LEU A 49 -7.86 -1.12 11.28
C LEU A 49 -9.12 -1.87 10.85
N VAL A 50 -9.00 -3.17 10.55
CA VAL A 50 -10.15 -4.02 10.25
C VAL A 50 -11.06 -4.14 11.47
N VAL A 51 -10.50 -4.42 12.66
CA VAL A 51 -11.28 -4.53 13.90
C VAL A 51 -12.04 -3.22 14.16
N GLU A 52 -11.34 -2.08 14.16
CA GLU A 52 -11.95 -0.76 14.36
C GLU A 52 -13.08 -0.48 13.36
N CYS A 53 -12.84 -0.77 12.07
CA CYS A 53 -13.83 -0.59 11.02
C CYS A 53 -15.06 -1.49 11.23
N THR A 54 -14.88 -2.72 11.71
CA THR A 54 -16.00 -3.65 11.93
C THR A 54 -16.83 -3.30 13.17
N GLU A 55 -16.19 -2.83 14.24
CA GLU A 55 -16.89 -2.38 15.45
C GLU A 55 -17.78 -1.15 15.19
N ASN A 56 -17.35 -0.27 14.28
CA ASN A 56 -18.06 0.97 13.93
C ASN A 56 -18.61 0.97 12.49
N LEU A 57 -18.91 -0.21 11.95
CA LEU A 57 -19.15 -0.39 10.51
C LEU A 57 -20.20 0.55 9.89
N PRO A 58 -21.38 0.79 10.50
CA PRO A 58 -22.36 1.71 9.91
C PRO A 58 -21.81 3.14 9.73
N HIS A 59 -21.04 3.62 10.72
CA HIS A 59 -20.43 4.94 10.66
C HIS A 59 -19.28 4.99 9.65
N CYS A 60 -18.40 3.99 9.64
CA CYS A 60 -17.30 3.89 8.68
C CYS A 60 -17.82 3.83 7.24
N VAL A 61 -18.86 3.02 6.99
CA VAL A 61 -19.49 2.91 5.67
C VAL A 61 -20.18 4.21 5.24
N PHE A 62 -20.84 4.92 6.17
CA PHE A 62 -21.47 6.21 5.88
C PHE A 62 -20.44 7.24 5.38
N ASN A 63 -19.22 7.19 5.93
CA ASN A 63 -18.12 8.09 5.56
C ASN A 63 -17.27 7.61 4.38
N ALA A 64 -17.62 6.48 3.75
CA ALA A 64 -16.82 5.91 2.67
C ALA A 64 -16.72 6.87 1.47
N LYS A 65 -15.54 6.91 0.83
CA LYS A 65 -15.24 7.83 -0.27
C LYS A 65 -14.87 7.07 -1.53
N ASN A 66 -15.38 7.50 -2.68
CA ASN A 66 -14.94 6.97 -3.97
C ASN A 66 -13.46 7.30 -4.19
N GLN A 67 -12.72 6.35 -4.75
CA GLN A 67 -11.36 6.60 -5.22
C GLN A 67 -11.39 7.51 -6.45
N THR A 68 -10.41 8.41 -6.55
CA THR A 68 -10.13 9.17 -7.77
C THR A 68 -9.23 8.35 -8.69
N ASN A 69 -9.36 8.52 -10.01
CA ASN A 69 -8.40 7.96 -10.96
C ASN A 69 -7.12 8.82 -11.05
N GLU A 70 -7.16 10.06 -10.56
CA GLU A 70 -5.99 10.93 -10.54
C GLU A 70 -4.94 10.39 -9.58
N GLY A 71 -3.72 10.17 -10.07
CA GLY A 71 -2.64 9.59 -9.28
C GLY A 71 -2.77 8.10 -9.00
N ALA A 72 -3.78 7.40 -9.54
CA ALA A 72 -3.90 5.96 -9.41
C ALA A 72 -2.77 5.25 -10.17
N THR A 73 -1.94 4.51 -9.45
CA THR A 73 -0.84 3.71 -10.00
C THR A 73 -1.10 2.22 -9.81
N TYR A 74 -0.45 1.37 -10.61
CA TYR A 74 -0.55 -0.08 -10.48
C TYR A 74 0.78 -0.68 -10.01
N ALA A 75 0.77 -1.28 -8.81
CA ALA A 75 1.89 -2.05 -8.29
C ALA A 75 1.94 -3.41 -9.01
N ARG A 76 2.79 -3.53 -10.03
CA ARG A 76 2.94 -4.80 -10.78
C ARG A 76 3.58 -5.86 -9.90
N LYS A 77 3.22 -7.12 -10.15
CA LYS A 77 3.90 -8.26 -9.55
C LYS A 77 5.38 -8.23 -9.94
N ILE A 78 6.25 -8.36 -8.96
CA ILE A 78 7.70 -8.43 -9.15
C ILE A 78 8.05 -9.76 -9.85
N ASP A 79 8.95 -9.67 -10.83
CA ASP A 79 9.55 -10.81 -11.51
C ASP A 79 11.08 -10.71 -11.49
N ALA A 80 11.78 -11.72 -12.02
CA ALA A 80 13.23 -11.77 -12.02
C ALA A 80 13.91 -10.63 -12.82
N ASN A 81 13.21 -9.98 -13.75
CA ASN A 81 13.79 -8.86 -14.48
C ASN A 81 13.86 -7.59 -13.61
N HIS A 82 13.01 -7.49 -12.58
CA HIS A 82 13.03 -6.35 -11.65
C HIS A 82 14.27 -6.35 -10.74
N SER A 83 14.95 -7.50 -10.57
CA SER A 83 16.17 -7.60 -9.76
C SER A 83 17.46 -7.37 -10.55
N LEU A 84 17.38 -7.09 -11.85
CA LEU A 84 18.55 -6.77 -12.68
C LEU A 84 19.08 -5.38 -12.34
N ILE A 85 20.34 -5.33 -11.89
CA ILE A 85 21.05 -4.07 -11.65
C ILE A 85 21.70 -3.60 -12.95
N ASP A 86 21.26 -2.44 -13.44
CA ASP A 86 21.92 -1.74 -14.54
C ASP A 86 22.89 -0.69 -14.00
N TRP A 87 24.15 -1.08 -13.86
CA TRP A 87 25.22 -0.25 -13.32
C TRP A 87 25.51 1.02 -14.14
N ASN A 88 25.10 1.08 -15.41
CA ASN A 88 25.33 2.26 -16.25
C ASN A 88 24.26 3.34 -16.07
N ASN A 89 23.04 2.95 -15.68
CA ASN A 89 21.88 3.85 -15.65
C ASN A 89 21.24 4.00 -14.27
N MET A 90 21.53 3.12 -13.32
CA MET A 90 21.01 3.20 -11.95
C MET A 90 21.97 3.96 -11.03
N SER A 91 21.42 4.94 -10.31
CA SER A 91 22.09 5.55 -9.15
C SER A 91 22.22 4.56 -7.99
N SER A 92 23.13 4.84 -7.05
CA SER A 92 23.29 4.04 -5.83
C SER A 92 22.00 3.94 -5.02
N VAL A 93 21.19 5.01 -4.98
CA VAL A 93 19.88 5.03 -4.31
C VAL A 93 18.88 4.09 -5.00
N GLN A 94 18.86 4.07 -6.34
CA GLN A 94 17.98 3.14 -7.07
C GLN A 94 18.39 1.69 -6.83
N VAL A 95 19.69 1.39 -6.85
CA VAL A 95 20.19 0.04 -6.55
C VAL A 95 19.85 -0.36 -5.11
N TYR A 96 20.03 0.55 -4.15
CA TYR A 96 19.69 0.29 -2.75
C TYR A 96 18.19 0.05 -2.56
N ASN A 97 17.33 0.82 -3.24
CA ASN A 97 15.88 0.64 -3.19
C ASN A 97 15.38 -0.67 -3.82
N LEU A 98 16.15 -1.30 -4.71
CA LEU A 98 15.84 -2.65 -5.21
C LEU A 98 16.16 -3.75 -4.20
N HIS A 99 17.08 -3.48 -3.25
CA HIS A 99 17.51 -4.43 -2.24
C HIS A 99 16.58 -4.47 -1.03
N ARG A 100 16.21 -3.29 -0.53
CA ARG A 100 15.38 -3.13 0.66
C ARG A 100 13.92 -3.45 0.39
#